data_AF-A0A4Y8V752-F1
#
_entry.id   AF-A0A4Y8V752-F1
#
_cell.length_a   1.000
_cell.length_b   1.000
_cell.length_c   1.000
_cell.angle_alpha   90.00
_cell.angle_beta   90.00
_cell.angle_gamma   90.00
#
_symmetry.space_group_name_H-M   'P 1'
#
loop_
_entity.id
_entity.type
_entity.pdbx_description
1 polymer ?
#
loop_
_entity_poly.entity_id
_entity_poly.type
_entity_poly.pdbx_seq_one_letter_code
_entity_poly.pdbx_strand_id
1 'polypeptide(L)'
;MDIEYKVIQSTTPHFAKTANLNKVLAEEAQSGWTLEEKVDNYKIRVQRHVSNRASDDNRSIDPYRSQVGPSNILTYGVAAVVTLAVVYGIFVLVGALPA
;
A
#
# COMPACT_ATOMS: atom_id res chain seq x y z
N MET A 1 -18.28 -20.68 -13.11
CA MET A 1 -17.91 -19.26 -13.15
C MET A 1 -16.61 -19.20 -12.39
N ASP A 2 -15.50 -19.10 -13.12
CA ASP A 2 -14.18 -19.23 -12.51
C ASP A 2 -13.75 -17.81 -12.12
N ILE A 3 -14.06 -17.45 -10.88
CA ILE A 3 -13.68 -16.18 -10.26
C ILE A 3 -12.45 -16.42 -9.40
N GLU A 4 -11.50 -15.50 -9.46
CA GLU A 4 -10.37 -15.46 -8.55
C GLU A 4 -10.35 -14.16 -7.75
N TYR A 5 -9.64 -14.20 -6.63
CA TYR A 5 -9.62 -13.16 -5.62
C TYR A 5 -8.18 -12.81 -5.24
N LYS A 6 -7.96 -11.55 -4.88
CA LYS A 6 -6.76 -11.15 -4.14
C LYS A 6 -7.07 -10.06 -3.12
N VAL A 7 -6.21 -9.99 -2.12
CA VAL A 7 -6.23 -8.91 -1.13
C VAL A 7 -5.08 -7.96 -1.45
N ILE A 8 -5.41 -6.68 -1.61
CA ILE A 8 -4.44 -5.61 -1.76
C ILE A 8 -4.35 -4.89 -0.43
N GLN A 9 -3.13 -4.76 0.09
CA GLN A 9 -2.85 -4.18 1.38
C GLN A 9 -1.85 -3.01 1.28
N SER A 10 -1.87 -2.15 2.30
CA SER A 10 -0.96 -1.04 2.49
C SER A 10 -0.49 -0.98 3.94
N THR A 11 0.72 -0.49 4.16
CA THR A 11 1.30 -0.29 5.49
C THR A 11 0.74 0.95 6.21
N THR A 12 0.22 1.91 5.44
CA THR A 12 -0.49 3.10 5.96
C THR A 12 -1.98 2.98 5.66
N PRO A 13 -2.88 3.79 6.29
CA PRO A 13 -4.32 3.78 5.99
C PRO A 13 -4.61 4.41 4.62
N HIS A 14 -4.05 3.82 3.56
CA HIS A 14 -4.00 4.37 2.21
C HIS A 14 -5.40 4.47 1.60
N PHE A 15 -6.28 3.52 1.91
CA PHE A 15 -7.66 3.48 1.44
C PHE A 15 -8.63 4.31 2.31
N ALA A 16 -8.15 5.01 3.34
CA ALA A 16 -8.94 6.03 4.03
C ALA A 16 -9.23 7.23 3.13
N LYS A 17 -8.34 7.53 2.16
CA LYS A 17 -8.54 8.58 1.17
C LYS A 17 -9.20 8.00 -0.08
N THR A 18 -10.41 8.46 -0.40
CA THR A 18 -11.17 8.00 -1.58
C THR A 18 -10.38 8.14 -2.89
N ALA A 19 -9.59 9.21 -3.04
CA ALA A 19 -8.75 9.41 -4.22
C ALA A 19 -7.72 8.28 -4.43
N ASN A 20 -7.10 7.79 -3.35
CA ASN A 20 -6.15 6.69 -3.42
C ASN A 20 -6.86 5.37 -3.76
N LEU A 21 -8.02 5.11 -3.14
CA LEU A 21 -8.83 3.94 -3.45
C LEU A 21 -9.19 3.90 -4.94
N ASN A 22 -9.73 4.99 -5.47
CA ASN A 22 -10.12 5.08 -6.88
C ASN A 22 -8.93 4.91 -7.82
N LYS A 23 -7.77 5.49 -7.47
CA LYS A 23 -6.54 5.32 -8.24
C LYS A 23 -6.12 3.84 -8.31
N VAL A 24 -6.08 3.15 -7.16
CA VAL A 24 -5.73 1.73 -7.12
C VAL A 24 -6.76 0.91 -7.91
N LEU A 25 -8.05 1.16 -7.75
CA LEU A 25 -9.07 0.44 -8.53
C LEU A 25 -8.96 0.68 -10.03
N ALA A 26 -8.59 1.88 -10.48
CA ALA A 26 -8.35 2.17 -11.89
C ALA A 26 -7.12 1.44 -12.45
N GLU A 27 -6.05 1.31 -11.65
CA GLU A 27 -4.88 0.50 -11.98
C GLU A 27 -5.26 -0.99 -12.09
N GLU A 28 -6.00 -1.50 -11.11
CA GLU A 28 -6.42 -2.90 -11.03
C GLU A 28 -7.43 -3.29 -12.11
N ALA A 29 -8.32 -2.38 -12.49
CA ALA A 29 -9.29 -2.58 -13.56
C ALA A 29 -8.63 -2.87 -14.91
N GLN A 30 -7.38 -2.43 -15.13
CA GLN A 30 -6.62 -2.76 -16.34
C GLN A 30 -6.44 -4.27 -16.50
N SER A 31 -6.29 -5.00 -15.39
CA SER A 31 -6.17 -6.47 -15.38
C SER A 31 -7.49 -7.17 -15.08
N GLY A 32 -8.62 -6.44 -15.21
CA GLY A 32 -9.97 -6.94 -15.03
C GLY A 32 -10.39 -7.13 -13.57
N TRP A 33 -9.60 -6.65 -12.62
CA TRP A 33 -9.96 -6.68 -11.20
C TRP A 33 -11.05 -5.65 -10.88
N THR A 34 -11.99 -6.06 -10.06
CA THR A 34 -13.12 -5.24 -9.60
C THR A 34 -13.20 -5.30 -8.09
N LEU A 35 -13.63 -4.20 -7.45
CA LEU A 35 -13.80 -4.17 -6.00
C LEU A 35 -14.89 -5.17 -5.59
N GLU A 36 -14.54 -6.07 -4.70
CA GLU A 36 -15.51 -6.95 -4.02
C GLU A 36 -15.87 -6.36 -2.65
N GLU A 37 -14.83 -6.01 -1.86
CA GLU A 37 -15.01 -5.56 -0.49
C GLU A 37 -13.92 -4.55 -0.09
N LYS A 38 -14.31 -3.47 0.59
CA LYS A 38 -13.36 -2.64 1.35
C LYS A 38 -13.29 -3.16 2.78
N VAL A 39 -12.34 -4.03 3.06
CA VAL A 39 -12.19 -4.70 4.36
C VAL A 39 -11.94 -3.69 5.48
N ASP A 40 -10.98 -2.78 5.27
CA ASP A 40 -10.69 -1.67 6.18
C ASP A 40 -9.97 -0.53 5.42
N ASN A 41 -9.30 0.38 6.14
CA ASN A 41 -8.54 1.48 5.53
C ASN A 41 -7.13 1.09 5.04
N TYR A 42 -6.70 -0.13 5.31
CA TYR A 42 -5.40 -0.72 4.96
C TYR A 42 -5.52 -1.82 3.91
N LYS A 43 -6.69 -2.45 3.76
CA LYS A 43 -6.93 -3.61 2.90
C LYS A 43 -8.22 -3.48 2.10
N ILE A 44 -8.14 -3.90 0.84
CA ILE A 44 -9.29 -4.12 -0.05
C ILE A 44 -9.21 -5.53 -0.64
N ARG A 45 -10.36 -6.11 -0.92
CA ARG A 45 -10.50 -7.36 -1.65
C ARG A 45 -11.06 -7.08 -3.04
N VAL A 46 -10.42 -7.65 -4.04
CA VAL A 46 -10.82 -7.54 -5.43
C VAL A 46 -11.03 -8.91 -6.03
N GLN A 47 -11.93 -8.98 -7.00
CA GLN A 47 -12.27 -10.19 -7.73
C GLN A 47 -12.15 -9.96 -9.24
N ARG A 48 -11.83 -11.01 -9.98
CA ARG A 48 -11.89 -11.02 -11.45
C ARG A 48 -12.24 -12.38 -12.00
N HIS A 49 -12.68 -12.40 -13.25
CA HIS A 49 -12.86 -13.64 -14.00
C HIS A 49 -11.51 -14.19 -14.48
N VAL A 50 -11.29 -15.50 -14.36
CA VAL A 50 -10.01 -16.16 -14.71
C VAL A 50 -9.65 -15.99 -16.19
N SER A 51 -10.63 -15.77 -17.06
CA SER A 51 -10.39 -15.47 -18.49
C SER A 51 -9.53 -14.22 -18.73
N ASN A 52 -9.48 -13.29 -17.77
CA ASN A 52 -8.65 -12.09 -17.89
C ASN A 52 -7.14 -12.37 -17.81
N ARG A 53 -6.73 -13.56 -17.33
CA ARG A 53 -5.31 -13.96 -17.25
C ARG A 53 -4.61 -13.98 -18.61
N ALA A 54 -5.35 -14.24 -19.69
CA ALA A 54 -4.79 -14.29 -21.05
C ALA A 54 -4.21 -12.94 -21.52
N SER A 55 -4.49 -11.84 -20.82
CA SER A 55 -3.98 -10.50 -21.13
C SER A 55 -3.09 -9.93 -20.02
N ASP A 56 -2.61 -10.77 -19.10
CA ASP A 56 -1.73 -10.34 -17.99
C ASP A 56 -0.34 -9.93 -18.51
N ASP A 57 0.18 -10.59 -19.56
CA ASP A 57 1.53 -10.36 -20.08
C ASP A 57 1.75 -8.97 -20.71
N ASN A 58 0.67 -8.26 -21.07
CA ASN A 58 0.72 -6.96 -21.75
C ASN A 58 0.47 -5.77 -20.81
N ARG A 59 0.71 -5.94 -19.50
CA ARG A 59 0.37 -4.93 -18.48
C ARG A 59 1.61 -4.25 -17.91
N SER A 60 1.49 -2.94 -17.68
CA SER A 60 2.53 -2.14 -17.03
C SER A 60 2.60 -2.36 -15.51
N ILE A 61 1.55 -2.92 -14.92
CA ILE A 61 1.43 -3.19 -13.49
C ILE A 61 1.21 -4.69 -13.33
N ASP A 62 1.99 -5.31 -12.44
CA ASP A 62 1.84 -6.73 -12.08
C ASP A 62 0.39 -7.01 -11.62
N PRO A 63 -0.37 -7.85 -12.36
CA PRO A 63 -1.75 -8.21 -12.04
C PRO A 63 -1.91 -8.89 -10.67
N TYR A 64 -0.84 -9.47 -10.11
CA TYR A 64 -0.87 -10.17 -8.82
C TYR A 64 -0.20 -9.38 -7.69
N ARG A 65 0.17 -8.11 -7.91
CA ARG A 65 0.65 -7.26 -6.83
C ARG A 65 -0.38 -7.23 -5.69
N SER A 66 0.12 -7.34 -4.47
CA SER A 66 -0.68 -7.32 -3.25
C SER A 66 -0.35 -6.14 -2.33
N GLN A 67 0.72 -5.39 -2.61
CA GLN A 67 1.16 -4.25 -1.80
C GLN A 67 1.05 -2.95 -2.59
N VAL A 68 0.44 -1.93 -1.99
CA VAL A 68 0.34 -0.57 -2.55
C VAL A 68 0.63 0.50 -1.50
N GLY A 69 0.69 1.75 -1.94
CA GLY A 69 0.95 2.90 -1.09
C GLY A 69 2.44 3.28 -1.03
N PRO A 70 2.82 4.12 -0.06
CA PRO A 70 4.20 4.55 0.12
C PRO A 70 5.14 3.37 0.33
N SER A 71 6.39 3.49 -0.13
CA SER A 71 7.42 2.49 0.16
C SER A 71 7.57 2.29 1.67
N ASN A 72 7.56 1.04 2.11
CA ASN A 72 7.75 0.67 3.51
C ASN A 72 9.11 1.15 4.02
N ILE A 73 10.15 1.05 3.17
CA ILE A 73 11.51 1.50 3.50
C ILE A 73 11.53 3.01 3.75
N LEU A 74 10.85 3.78 2.91
CA LEU A 74 10.75 5.24 3.11
C LEU A 74 9.95 5.57 4.36
N THR A 75 8.80 4.91 4.56
CA THR A 75 7.90 5.20 5.69
C THR A 75 8.60 4.90 7.02
N TYR A 76 9.18 3.71 7.17
CA TYR A 76 9.86 3.31 8.40
C TYR A 76 11.22 4.00 8.56
N GLY A 77 11.93 4.26 7.46
CA GLY A 77 13.20 4.99 7.49
C GLY A 77 13.02 6.42 8.00
N VAL A 78 12.03 7.15 7.50
CA VAL A 78 11.72 8.51 7.99
C VAL A 78 11.30 8.47 9.45
N ALA A 79 10.41 7.55 9.84
CA ALA A 79 9.98 7.42 11.23
C ALA A 79 11.14 7.12 12.18
N ALA A 80 12.06 6.23 11.78
CA ALA A 80 13.25 5.89 12.55
C ALA A 80 14.18 7.10 12.71
N VAL A 81 14.50 7.81 11.63
CA VAL A 81 15.37 9.00 11.68
C VAL A 81 14.77 10.10 12.55
N VAL A 82 13.47 10.36 12.42
CA VAL A 82 12.77 11.35 13.27
C VAL A 82 12.81 10.93 14.74
N THR A 83 12.57 9.66 15.03
CA THR A 83 12.62 9.13 16.41
C THR A 83 14.01 9.31 17.00
N LEU A 84 15.07 8.95 16.26
CA LEU A 84 16.45 9.10 16.70
C LEU A 84 16.81 10.57 16.93
N ALA A 85 16.37 11.48 16.05
CA ALA A 85 16.61 12.92 16.20
C ALA A 85 15.93 13.48 17.47
N VAL A 86 14.68 13.06 17.75
CA VAL A 86 13.97 13.45 18.97
C VAL A 86 14.69 12.93 20.22
N VAL A 87 15.08 11.65 20.21
CA VAL A 87 15.82 11.04 21.33
C VAL A 87 17.15 11.74 21.56
N TYR A 88 17.90 12.04 20.50
CA TYR A 88 19.14 12.80 20.59
C TYR A 88 18.91 14.20 21.17
N GLY A 89 17.89 14.92 20.69
CA GLY A 89 17.52 16.25 21.20
C GLY A 89 17.18 16.23 22.70
N ILE A 90 16.49 15.19 23.17
CA ILE A 90 16.21 14.99 24.61
C ILE A 90 17.52 14.81 25.37
N PHE A 91 18.43 13.97 24.90
CA PHE A 91 19.72 13.75 25.57
C PHE A 91 20.59 15.02 25.63
N VAL A 92 20.59 15.83 24.57
CA VAL A 92 21.25 17.15 24.58
C VAL A 92 20.60 18.07 25.61
N LEU A 93 19.26 18.13 25.66
CA LEU A 93 18.52 18.99 26.56
C LEU A 93 18.78 18.68 28.04
N VAL A 94 18.91 17.39 28.39
CA VAL A 94 19.22 16.97 29.77
C VAL A 94 20.72 16.98 30.10
N GLY A 95 21.57 17.42 29.16
CA GLY A 95 23.03 17.48 29.35
C GLY A 95 23.74 16.14 29.33
N ALA A 96 23.08 15.07 28.85
CA ALA A 96 23.67 13.74 28.73
C ALA A 96 24.56 13.60 27.47
N LEU A 97 24.36 14.45 26.46
CA LEU A 97 25.16 14.50 25.24
C LEU A 97 25.53 15.95 24.90
N PRO A 98 26.65 16.18 24.18
CA PRO A 98 26.99 17.50 23.68
C PRO A 98 25.99 17.95 22.60
N ALA A 99 25.72 19.25 22.59
CA ALA A 99 24.91 19.93 21.58
C ALA A 99 25.64 20.03 20.22
#